data_AF-E4XUQ7-F1
#
_entry.id   AF-E4XUQ7-F1
#
_cell.length_a   1.000
_cell.length_b   1.000
_cell.length_c   1.000
_cell.angle_alpha   90.00
_cell.angle_beta   90.00
_cell.angle_gamma   90.00
#
_symmetry.space_group_name_H-M   'P 1'
#
loop_
_entity.id
_entity.type
_entity.pdbx_description
1 polymer ?
#
loop_
_entity_poly.entity_id
_entity_poly.type
_entity_poly.pdbx_seq_one_letter_code
_entity_poly.pdbx_strand_id
1 'polypeptide(L)' 'MSKETSETPKIQLADLTGRKYLEEAVVPILTQALEQLVKERPANSVTALEWLAKYLVENKNWKEKLAADSDSDQPN' A
#
# COMPACT_ATOMS: atom_id res chain seq x y z
N MET A 1 -3.53 37.89 14.18
CA MET A 1 -2.57 36.78 14.10
C MET A 1 -3.12 35.75 13.13
N SER A 2 -2.59 35.69 11.92
CA SER A 2 -3.03 34.76 10.88
C SER A 2 -2.57 33.34 11.24
N LYS A 3 -3.51 32.38 11.25
CA LYS A 3 -3.21 30.95 11.35
C LYS A 3 -2.64 30.51 10.00
N GLU A 4 -1.33 30.32 9.95
CA GLU A 4 -0.62 29.75 8.82
C GLU A 4 -0.99 28.26 8.73
N THR A 5 -1.82 27.90 7.77
CA THR A 5 -2.07 26.51 7.39
C THR A 5 -0.79 25.99 6.74
N SER A 6 0.02 25.26 7.50
CA SER A 6 1.17 24.55 7.00
C SER A 6 0.70 23.39 6.09
N GLU A 7 0.33 23.70 4.86
CA GLU A 7 0.21 22.70 3.82
C GLU A 7 1.61 22.22 3.48
N THR A 8 2.05 21.13 4.12
CA THR A 8 3.21 20.37 3.66
C THR A 8 3.03 20.11 2.17
N PRO A 9 3.96 20.55 1.31
CA PRO A 9 3.81 20.40 -0.14
C PRO A 9 3.61 18.92 -0.45
N LYS A 10 2.58 18.59 -1.23
CA LYS A 10 2.36 17.24 -1.74
C LYS A 10 3.53 16.88 -2.64
N ILE A 11 4.57 16.29 -2.06
CA ILE A 11 5.74 15.80 -2.80
C ILE A 11 5.21 14.76 -3.78
N GLN A 12 5.49 14.96 -5.08
CA GLN A 12 5.03 14.04 -6.10
C GLN A 12 5.88 12.77 -6.02
N LEU A 13 5.29 11.60 -6.28
CA LEU A 13 5.99 10.31 -6.17
C LEU A 13 7.30 10.27 -6.97
N ALA A 14 7.38 10.99 -8.09
CA ALA A 14 8.56 11.07 -8.95
C ALA A 14 9.76 11.78 -8.29
N ASP A 15 9.52 12.61 -7.27
CA ASP A 15 10.55 13.40 -6.59
C ASP A 15 11.13 12.68 -5.36
N LEU A 16 10.60 11.49 -5.04
CA LEU A 16 11.01 10.71 -3.88
C LEU A 16 12.34 9.98 -4.14
N THR A 17 13.14 9.84 -3.08
CA THR A 17 14.29 8.93 -3.12
C THR A 17 13.81 7.50 -3.38
N GLY A 18 14.63 6.67 -4.03
CA GLY A 18 14.21 5.33 -4.48
C GLY A 18 13.58 4.46 -3.37
N ARG A 19 14.09 4.53 -2.14
CA ARG A 19 13.51 3.84 -0.99
C ARG A 19 12.11 4.36 -0.65
N LYS A 20 11.95 5.69 -0.58
CA LYS A 20 10.68 6.32 -0.22
C LYS A 20 9.62 6.12 -1.29
N TYR A 21 10.02 6.10 -2.57
CA TYR A 21 9.15 5.69 -3.67
C TYR A 21 8.60 4.27 -3.46
N LEU A 22 9.45 3.31 -3.11
CA LEU A 22 9.02 1.94 -2.84
C LEU A 22 8.10 1.84 -1.62
N GLU A 23 8.44 2.57 -0.55
CA GLU A 23 7.64 2.65 0.68
C GLU A 23 6.22 3.18 0.41
N GLU A 24 6.05 4.15 -0.49
CA GLU A 24 4.73 4.71 -0.82
C GLU A 24 4.00 3.99 -1.98
N ALA A 25 4.73 3.32 -2.86
CA ALA A 25 4.16 2.71 -4.07
C ALA A 25 3.77 1.24 -3.90
N VAL A 26 4.58 0.44 -3.17
CA VAL A 26 4.45 -1.03 -3.20
C VAL A 26 4.62 -1.72 -1.86
N VAL A 27 5.37 -1.15 -0.90
CA VAL A 27 5.67 -1.83 0.36
C VAL A 27 4.41 -2.24 1.14
N PRO A 28 3.37 -1.41 1.32
CA PRO A 28 2.21 -1.77 2.13
C PRO A 28 1.47 -2.99 1.58
N ILE A 29 1.28 -3.04 0.26
CA ILE A 29 0.59 -4.15 -0.39
C ILE A 29 1.47 -5.41 -0.44
N LEU A 30 2.78 -5.27 -0.63
CA LEU A 30 3.71 -6.39 -0.60
C LEU A 30 3.77 -7.02 0.79
N THR A 31 3.84 -6.23 1.87
CA THR A 31 3.84 -6.74 3.24
C THR A 31 2.57 -7.55 3.53
N GLN A 32 1.40 -7.01 3.20
CA GLN A 32 0.12 -7.72 3.38
C GLN A 32 0.05 -9.02 2.58
N ALA A 33 0.48 -8.98 1.31
CA ALA A 33 0.48 -10.16 0.45
C ALA A 33 1.42 -11.25 0.97
N LEU A 34 2.61 -10.87 1.46
CA LEU A 34 3.58 -11.80 2.04
C LEU A 34 3.06 -12.44 3.34
N GLU A 35 2.40 -11.67 4.20
CA GLU A 35 1.76 -12.20 5.41
C GLU A 35 0.70 -13.25 5.09
N GLN A 36 -0.11 -13.01 4.05
CA GLN A 36 -1.12 -13.98 3.59
C GLN A 36 -0.49 -15.20 2.92
N LEU A 37 0.54 -14.99 2.10
CA LEU A 37 1.28 -16.07 1.44
C LEU A 37 1.90 -17.04 2.45
N VAL A 38 2.43 -16.51 3.58
CA VAL A 38 2.97 -17.33 4.69
C VAL A 38 1.89 -18.16 5.38
N LYS A 39 0.64 -17.69 5.39
CA LYS A 39 -0.50 -18.45 5.94
C LYS A 39 -0.94 -19.56 4.99
N GLU A 40 -1.02 -19.29 3.69
CA GLU A 40 -1.48 -20.28 2.70
C GLU A 40 -0.44 -21.39 2.40
N ARG A 41 0.85 -21.10 2.57
CA ARG A 41 1.97 -22.06 2.36
C ARG A 41 1.84 -22.92 1.08
N PRO A 42 1.85 -22.30 -0.11
CA PRO A 42 1.87 -23.06 -1.37
C PRO A 42 3.02 -24.06 -1.44
N ALA A 43 2.74 -25.23 -2.02
CA ALA A 43 3.60 -26.41 -1.94
C ALA A 43 4.96 -26.28 -2.67
N ASN A 44 5.10 -25.31 -3.58
CA ASN A 44 6.35 -25.06 -4.29
C ASN A 44 6.54 -23.57 -4.62
N SER A 45 7.78 -23.17 -4.88
CA SER A 45 8.14 -21.76 -5.06
C SER A 45 7.53 -21.10 -6.31
N VAL A 46 7.23 -21.87 -7.35
CA VAL A 46 6.62 -21.35 -8.60
C VAL A 46 5.17 -20.94 -8.34
N THR A 47 4.40 -21.81 -7.69
CA THR A 47 3.00 -21.51 -7.35
C THR A 47 2.91 -20.39 -6.31
N ALA A 48 3.92 -20.20 -5.45
CA ALA A 48 4.00 -19.05 -4.55
C ALA A 48 4.14 -17.71 -5.31
N LEU A 49 4.95 -17.67 -6.37
CA LEU A 49 5.13 -16.48 -7.19
C LEU A 49 3.86 -16.15 -7.99
N GLU A 50 3.21 -17.17 -8.55
CA GLU A 50 1.94 -17.02 -9.28
C GLU A 50 0.82 -16.52 -8.35
N TRP A 51 0.75 -17.07 -7.13
CA TRP A 51 -0.19 -16.63 -6.11
C TRP A 51 0.03 -15.16 -5.76
N LEU A 52 1.29 -14.78 -5.49
CA LEU A 52 1.63 -13.40 -5.13
C LEU A 52 1.31 -12.43 -6.27
N ALA A 53 1.65 -12.78 -7.51
CA ALA A 53 1.32 -11.98 -8.68
C ALA A 53 -0.19 -11.79 -8.83
N LYS A 54 -0.97 -12.86 -8.67
CA LYS A 54 -2.43 -12.81 -8.69
C LYS A 54 -2.99 -11.90 -7.60
N TYR A 55 -2.52 -12.04 -6.37
CA TYR A 55 -2.93 -11.22 -5.24
C TYR A 55 -2.69 -9.72 -5.49
N LEU A 56 -1.53 -9.37 -6.05
CA LEU A 56 -1.19 -7.99 -6.38
C LEU A 56 -2.09 -7.43 -7.48
N VAL A 57 -2.43 -8.24 -8.50
CA VAL A 57 -3.32 -7.82 -9.59
C VAL A 57 -4.75 -7.58 -9.09
N GLU A 58 -5.26 -8.44 -8.23
CA GLU A 58 -6.61 -8.31 -7.64
C GLU A 58 -6.72 -7.11 -6.68
N ASN A 59 -5.59 -6.68 -6.10
CA ASN A 59 -5.54 -5.59 -5.12
C ASN A 59 -4.79 -4.35 -5.63
N LYS A 60 -4.73 -4.12 -6.96
CA LYS A 60 -4.08 -2.92 -7.54
C LYS A 60 -4.59 -1.60 -6.96
N ASN A 61 -5.87 -1.54 -6.59
CA ASN A 61 -6.52 -0.36 -6.01
C ASN A 61 -6.39 -0.28 -4.47
N TRP A 62 -5.37 -0.90 -3.87
CA TRP A 62 -5.16 -0.92 -2.42
C TRP A 62 -5.08 0.48 -1.79
N LYS A 63 -4.62 1.50 -2.54
CA LYS A 63 -4.57 2.89 -2.07
C LYS A 63 -5.97 3.47 -1.83
N GLU A 64 -6.91 3.15 -2.71
CA GLU A 64 -8.31 3.58 -2.60
C GLU A 64 -9.00 2.86 -1.44
N LYS A 65 -8.72 1.56 -1.27
CA LYS A 65 -9.21 0.78 -0.12
C LYS A 65 -8.70 1.36 1.21
N LEU A 66 -7.41 1.70 1.29
CA LEU A 66 -6.81 2.31 2.47
C LEU A 66 -7.40 3.69 2.80
N ALA A 67 -7.70 4.49 1.77
CA ALA A 67 -8.35 5.78 1.93
C ALA A 67 -9.81 5.63 2.39
N ALA A 68 -10.54 4.62 1.90
CA ALA A 68 -11.92 4.34 2.31
C ALA A 68 -12.02 3.87 3.77
N ASP A 69 -11.06 3.08 4.25
CA ASP A 69 -11.04 2.62 5.64
C ASP A 69 -10.81 3.78 6.62
N SER A 70 -10.07 4.82 6.20
CA SER A 70 -9.73 5.98 7.02
C SER A 70 -10.88 6.99 7.22
N ASP A 71 -11.92 6.94 6.39
CA ASP A 71 -13.06 7.88 6.42
C ASP A 71 -14.24 7.38 7.28
N SER A 72 -14.11 6.19 7.87
CA SER A 72 -15.20 5.52 8.62
C SER A 72 -15.24 5.83 10.13
N ASP A 73 -14.35 6.69 10.63
CA ASP A 73 -14.17 7.01 12.06
C ASP A 73 -14.56 8.47 12.43
N GLN A 74 -15.57 9.06 11.77
CA GLN A 74 -16.18 10.31 12.24
C GLN A 74 -17.45 10.04 13.07
N PRO A 75 -17.42 10.20 14.41
CA PRO A 75 -18.65 10.35 15.17
C PRO A 75 -19.30 11.71 14.81
N ASN A 76 -20.58 11.66 14.45
CA ASN A 76 -21.48 12.81 14.41
C ASN A 76 -21.69 13.39 15.80
#